data_AF-A0A5J4DVP0-F1
#
_entry.id   AF-A0A5J4DVP0-F1
#
_cell.length_a   1.000
_cell.length_b   1.000
_cell.length_c   1.000
_cell.angle_alpha   90.00
_cell.angle_beta   90.00
_cell.angle_gamma   90.00
#
_symmetry.space_group_name_H-M   'P 1'
#
loop_
_entity.id
_entity.type
_entity.pdbx_description
1 polymer ?
#
loop_
_entity_poly.entity_id
_entity_poly.type
_entity_poly.pdbx_seq_one_letter_code
_entity_poly.pdbx_strand_id
1 'polypeptide(L)'
;MHADEIMQIMSTIGVGKQMLAKLLDVTPRAVNMWCAGDREIPGPVTAYLKLLQSLPSALIARELARLNEGNNTMYDGMYLVQYEGHAGHGSAVLVLMDGVVFGHDIGVQYDGVYEPSANQSGFLDLCLRLAVPAGVALVQGIPAQPAAYSFEIAVRIPARGNATLEVETPYGPVVAQLSFLRPLPSALAA
;
A
#
# COMPACT_ATOMS: atom_id res chain seq x y z
N MET A 1 -19.32 -27.27 -0.56
CA MET A 1 -19.88 -25.96 -0.92
C MET A 1 -20.59 -26.13 -2.23
N HIS A 2 -21.89 -25.87 -2.24
CA HIS A 2 -22.75 -26.03 -3.42
C HIS A 2 -22.86 -24.72 -4.22
N ALA A 3 -23.47 -24.80 -5.41
CA ALA A 3 -23.67 -23.66 -6.30
C ALA A 3 -24.45 -22.51 -5.63
N ASP A 4 -25.42 -22.83 -4.78
CA ASP A 4 -26.20 -21.82 -4.06
C ASP A 4 -25.36 -21.09 -3.00
N GLU A 5 -24.47 -21.81 -2.30
CA GLU A 5 -23.58 -21.22 -1.31
C GLU A 5 -22.61 -20.21 -1.94
N ILE A 6 -22.02 -20.52 -3.10
CA ILE A 6 -21.11 -19.59 -3.76
C ILE A 6 -21.86 -18.34 -4.24
N MET A 7 -23.08 -18.47 -4.75
CA MET A 7 -23.90 -17.32 -5.15
C MET A 7 -24.29 -16.46 -3.95
N GLN A 8 -24.62 -17.07 -2.81
CA GLN A 8 -24.91 -16.36 -1.57
C GLN A 8 -23.69 -15.60 -1.04
N ILE A 9 -22.50 -16.25 -1.02
CA ILE A 9 -21.25 -15.60 -0.62
C ILE A 9 -20.97 -14.42 -1.53
N MET A 10 -21.07 -14.59 -2.85
CA MET A 10 -20.86 -13.52 -3.83
C MET A 10 -21.77 -12.32 -3.59
N SER A 11 -23.06 -12.57 -3.29
CA SER A 11 -24.01 -11.51 -2.96
C SER A 11 -23.65 -10.82 -1.64
N THR A 12 -23.14 -11.57 -0.66
CA THR A 12 -22.77 -11.04 0.67
C THR A 12 -21.56 -10.13 0.59
N ILE A 13 -20.54 -10.52 -0.19
CA ILE A 13 -19.30 -9.75 -0.37
C ILE A 13 -19.39 -8.73 -1.51
N GLY A 14 -20.53 -8.66 -2.22
CA GLY A 14 -20.78 -7.68 -3.27
C GLY A 14 -19.97 -7.87 -4.55
N VAL A 15 -19.60 -9.11 -4.91
CA VAL A 15 -18.77 -9.39 -6.10
C VAL A 15 -19.54 -10.08 -7.22
N GLY A 16 -19.28 -9.65 -8.45
CA GLY A 16 -19.74 -10.34 -9.66
C GLY A 16 -18.82 -11.50 -10.07
N LYS A 17 -19.28 -12.36 -10.99
CA LYS A 17 -18.55 -13.55 -11.46
C LYS A 17 -17.17 -13.24 -12.04
N GLN A 18 -17.06 -12.12 -12.77
CA GLN A 18 -15.80 -11.66 -13.35
C GLN A 18 -14.79 -11.24 -12.28
N MET A 19 -15.26 -10.56 -11.23
CA MET A 19 -14.41 -10.13 -10.12
C MET A 19 -13.95 -11.33 -9.31
N LEU A 20 -14.86 -12.26 -9.01
CA LEU A 20 -14.54 -13.50 -8.33
C LEU A 20 -13.50 -14.33 -9.10
N ALA A 21 -13.60 -14.36 -10.43
CA ALA A 21 -12.61 -15.04 -11.28
C ALA A 21 -11.21 -14.44 -11.12
N LYS A 22 -11.10 -13.10 -11.10
CA LYS A 22 -9.83 -12.39 -10.85
C LYS A 22 -9.28 -12.68 -9.45
N LEU A 23 -10.13 -12.61 -8.43
CA LEU A 23 -9.77 -12.82 -7.03
C LEU A 23 -9.19 -14.22 -6.77
N LEU A 24 -9.75 -15.23 -7.44
CA LEU A 24 -9.33 -16.62 -7.31
C LEU A 24 -8.24 -17.03 -8.31
N ASP A 25 -7.79 -16.12 -9.17
CA ASP A 25 -6.90 -16.39 -10.30
C ASP A 25 -7.36 -17.58 -11.17
N VAL A 26 -8.65 -17.57 -11.54
CA VAL A 26 -9.26 -18.59 -12.41
C VAL A 26 -9.99 -17.96 -13.58
N THR A 27 -10.32 -18.77 -14.58
CA THR A 27 -11.11 -18.29 -15.72
C THR A 27 -12.55 -17.95 -15.31
N PRO A 28 -13.18 -16.92 -15.90
CA PRO A 28 -14.60 -16.65 -15.70
C PRO A 28 -15.50 -17.85 -16.05
N ARG A 29 -15.04 -18.71 -16.98
CA ARG A 29 -15.72 -19.96 -17.33
C ARG A 29 -15.77 -20.94 -16.15
N ALA A 30 -14.68 -21.10 -15.39
CA ALA A 30 -14.66 -21.97 -14.22
C ALA A 30 -15.69 -21.50 -13.18
N VAL A 31 -15.72 -20.20 -12.90
CA VAL A 31 -16.72 -19.59 -11.99
C VAL A 31 -18.14 -19.81 -12.49
N ASN A 32 -18.39 -19.64 -13.79
CA ASN A 32 -19.71 -19.91 -14.37
C ASN A 32 -20.15 -21.37 -14.17
N MET A 33 -19.26 -22.33 -14.36
CA MET A 33 -19.55 -23.75 -14.16
C MET A 33 -19.84 -24.08 -12.68
N TRP A 34 -19.12 -23.43 -11.74
CA TRP A 34 -19.40 -23.57 -10.31
C TRP A 34 -20.76 -23.02 -9.92
N CYS A 35 -21.11 -21.82 -10.39
CA CYS A 35 -22.43 -21.22 -10.13
C CYS A 35 -23.57 -21.99 -10.80
N ALA A 36 -23.31 -22.70 -11.90
CA ALA A 36 -24.31 -23.54 -12.57
C ALA A 36 -24.46 -24.94 -11.92
N GLY A 37 -23.53 -25.34 -11.06
CA GLY A 37 -23.47 -26.70 -10.51
C GLY A 37 -22.90 -27.74 -11.48
N ASP A 38 -22.44 -27.33 -12.66
CA ASP A 38 -21.85 -28.20 -13.69
C ASP A 38 -20.48 -28.77 -13.28
N ARG A 39 -19.85 -28.17 -12.26
CA ARG A 39 -18.55 -28.59 -11.75
C ARG A 39 -18.45 -28.38 -10.25
N GLU A 40 -17.82 -29.33 -9.56
CA GLU A 40 -17.47 -29.17 -8.16
C GLU A 40 -16.50 -28.01 -7.93
N ILE A 41 -16.69 -27.34 -6.79
CA ILE A 41 -15.86 -26.23 -6.39
C ILE A 41 -14.62 -26.78 -5.67
N PRO A 42 -13.40 -26.43 -6.10
CA PRO A 42 -12.19 -26.92 -5.44
C PRO A 42 -12.15 -26.58 -3.95
N GLY A 43 -11.59 -27.49 -3.15
CA GLY A 43 -11.41 -27.30 -1.70
C GLY A 43 -10.69 -25.98 -1.34
N PRO A 44 -9.58 -25.60 -2.00
CA PRO A 44 -8.90 -24.34 -1.73
C PRO A 44 -9.77 -23.11 -1.98
N VAL A 45 -10.57 -23.12 -3.05
CA VAL A 45 -11.53 -22.05 -3.36
C VAL A 45 -12.58 -21.95 -2.25
N THR A 46 -13.09 -23.10 -1.79
CA THR A 46 -14.04 -23.14 -0.66
C THR A 46 -13.45 -22.56 0.62
N ALA A 47 -12.22 -22.94 0.98
CA ALA A 47 -11.55 -22.42 2.17
C ALA A 47 -11.34 -20.90 2.07
N TYR A 48 -10.90 -20.42 0.91
CA TYR A 48 -10.65 -19.01 0.67
C TYR A 48 -11.94 -18.17 0.73
N LEU A 49 -13.04 -18.62 0.14
CA LEU A 49 -14.32 -17.90 0.20
C LEU A 49 -14.90 -17.83 1.62
N LYS A 50 -14.72 -18.88 2.41
CA LYS A 50 -15.09 -18.87 3.83
C LYS A 50 -14.22 -17.90 4.64
N LEU A 51 -12.92 -17.85 4.35
CA LEU A 51 -12.02 -16.87 4.96
C LEU A 51 -12.48 -15.44 4.62
N LEU A 52 -12.71 -15.14 3.34
CA LEU A 52 -13.20 -13.82 2.92
C LEU A 52 -14.51 -13.44 3.61
N GLN A 53 -15.46 -14.37 3.71
CA GLN A 53 -16.72 -14.12 4.41
C GLN A 53 -16.54 -13.85 5.91
N SER A 54 -15.47 -14.36 6.52
CA SER A 54 -15.14 -14.12 7.94
C SER A 54 -14.44 -12.78 8.18
N LEU A 55 -13.96 -12.10 7.14
CA LEU A 55 -13.27 -10.83 7.28
C LEU A 55 -14.24 -9.66 7.54
N PRO A 56 -13.82 -8.63 8.30
CA PRO A 56 -14.54 -7.36 8.37
C PRO A 56 -14.73 -6.74 6.99
N SER A 57 -15.89 -6.10 6.76
CA SER A 57 -16.24 -5.49 5.46
C SER A 57 -15.20 -4.48 4.94
N ALA A 58 -14.49 -3.79 5.84
CA ALA A 58 -13.40 -2.87 5.48
C ALA A 58 -12.22 -3.59 4.81
N LEU A 59 -11.84 -4.79 5.27
CA LEU A 59 -10.76 -5.56 4.67
C LEU A 59 -11.18 -6.17 3.33
N ILE A 60 -12.44 -6.61 3.22
CA ILE A 60 -13.01 -7.09 1.95
C ILE A 60 -12.99 -5.95 0.94
N ALA A 61 -13.45 -4.75 1.31
CA ALA A 61 -13.43 -3.57 0.43
C ALA A 61 -12.02 -3.24 -0.04
N ARG A 62 -11.01 -3.33 0.85
CA ARG A 62 -9.60 -3.13 0.50
C ARG A 62 -9.10 -4.15 -0.52
N GLU A 63 -9.41 -5.42 -0.32
CA GLU A 63 -9.00 -6.50 -1.23
C GLU A 63 -9.67 -6.36 -2.61
N LEU A 64 -10.95 -5.97 -2.65
CA LEU A 64 -11.67 -5.72 -3.90
C LEU A 64 -11.19 -4.46 -4.63
N ALA A 65 -10.82 -3.41 -3.90
CA ALA A 65 -10.19 -2.22 -4.48
C ALA A 65 -8.89 -2.59 -5.19
N ARG A 66 -8.05 -3.42 -4.55
CA ARG A 66 -6.78 -3.93 -5.13
C ARG A 66 -6.97 -4.64 -6.47
N LEU A 67 -8.06 -5.40 -6.64
CA LEU A 67 -8.35 -6.12 -7.90
C LEU A 67 -8.94 -5.25 -9.01
N ASN A 68 -9.72 -4.23 -8.65
CA ASN A 68 -10.28 -3.28 -9.61
C ASN A 68 -9.19 -2.39 -10.24
N GLU A 69 -8.12 -2.12 -9.49
CA GLU A 69 -6.93 -1.39 -9.93
C GLU A 69 -5.98 -2.22 -10.84
N GLY A 70 -6.51 -3.32 -11.41
CA GLY A 70 -5.79 -4.36 -12.14
C GLY A 70 -4.57 -3.89 -12.94
N ASN A 71 -3.45 -4.59 -12.75
CA ASN A 71 -2.23 -4.56 -13.57
C ASN A 71 -1.61 -3.18 -13.83
N ASN A 72 -1.89 -2.18 -13.01
CA ASN A 72 -1.44 -0.82 -13.23
C ASN A 72 -0.78 -0.20 -11.98
N THR A 73 -0.30 -0.99 -11.03
CA THR A 73 0.20 -0.46 -9.76
C THR A 73 1.69 -0.12 -9.85
N MET A 74 2.05 1.12 -9.48
CA MET A 74 3.33 1.36 -8.80
C MET A 74 3.07 2.18 -7.54
N TYR A 75 2.27 1.58 -6.66
CA TYR A 75 2.22 1.98 -5.25
C TYR A 75 3.29 1.24 -4.46
N ASP A 76 3.50 -0.04 -4.78
CA ASP A 76 4.43 -0.91 -4.10
C ASP A 76 5.77 -0.91 -4.84
N GLY A 77 6.85 -0.70 -4.11
CA GLY A 77 8.15 -0.51 -4.72
C GLY A 77 9.17 0.09 -3.78
N MET A 78 10.39 0.19 -4.31
CA MET A 78 11.47 0.94 -3.69
C MET A 78 11.54 2.31 -4.32
N TYR A 79 11.69 3.34 -3.49
CA TYR A 79 11.76 4.73 -3.87
C TYR A 79 12.99 5.39 -3.27
N LEU A 80 13.65 6.24 -4.04
CA LEU A 80 14.64 7.18 -3.54
C LEU A 80 13.92 8.49 -3.20
N VAL A 81 14.20 9.03 -2.03
CA VAL A 81 13.78 10.38 -1.64
C VAL A 81 15.03 11.21 -1.47
N GLN A 82 15.20 12.25 -2.28
CA GLN A 82 16.20 13.27 -2.05
C GLN A 82 15.51 14.47 -1.44
N TYR A 83 16.01 15.00 -0.33
CA TYR A 83 15.32 16.05 0.40
C TYR A 83 16.26 17.18 0.79
N GLU A 84 15.73 18.39 0.84
CA GLU A 84 16.45 19.61 1.17
C GLU A 84 15.65 20.45 2.16
N GLY A 85 16.29 20.81 3.27
CA GLY A 85 15.83 21.82 4.21
C GLY A 85 16.76 23.04 4.15
N HIS A 86 16.43 24.10 4.87
CA HIS A 86 17.20 25.35 4.79
C HIS A 86 18.65 25.24 5.33
N ALA A 87 19.00 24.18 6.05
CA ALA A 87 20.32 23.99 6.65
C ALA A 87 21.08 22.78 6.09
N GLY A 88 20.52 22.05 5.12
CA GLY A 88 21.18 20.88 4.55
C GLY A 88 20.29 20.06 3.62
N HIS A 89 20.86 18.96 3.14
CA HIS A 89 20.18 18.01 2.27
C HIS A 89 20.51 16.59 2.69
N GLY A 90 19.71 15.64 2.23
CA GLY A 90 19.91 14.22 2.50
C GLY A 90 19.24 13.34 1.46
N SER A 91 19.40 12.04 1.63
CA SER A 91 18.74 11.02 0.82
C SER A 91 18.26 9.87 1.69
N ALA A 92 17.03 9.42 1.46
CA ALA A 92 16.44 8.26 2.10
C ALA A 92 16.00 7.24 1.06
N VAL A 93 15.87 5.99 1.48
CA VAL A 93 15.12 4.98 0.72
C VAL A 93 13.83 4.68 1.46
N LEU A 94 12.73 4.70 0.72
CA LEU A 94 11.42 4.24 1.19
C LEU A 94 11.02 2.98 0.44
N VAL A 95 10.37 2.07 1.17
CA VAL A 95 9.72 0.88 0.63
C VAL A 95 8.25 1.00 0.95
N LEU A 96 7.42 0.94 -0.09
CA LEU A 96 5.97 0.86 0.02
C LEU A 96 5.57 -0.59 -0.31
N MET A 97 4.82 -1.22 0.58
CA MET A 97 4.38 -2.61 0.43
C MET A 97 3.06 -2.82 1.18
N ASP A 98 2.03 -3.25 0.45
CA ASP A 98 0.72 -3.66 1.00
C ASP A 98 0.07 -2.64 1.97
N GLY A 99 0.23 -1.34 1.68
CA GLY A 99 -0.30 -0.22 2.48
C GLY A 99 0.59 0.22 3.64
N VAL A 100 1.77 -0.38 3.78
CA VAL A 100 2.77 -0.02 4.79
C VAL A 100 3.96 0.63 4.11
N VAL A 101 4.49 1.68 4.73
CA VAL A 101 5.70 2.35 4.29
C VAL A 101 6.76 2.29 5.38
N PHE A 102 7.98 1.94 5.01
CA PHE A 102 9.13 1.94 5.90
C PHE A 102 10.38 2.38 5.15
N GLY A 103 11.36 2.92 5.85
CA GLY A 103 12.56 3.42 5.22
C GLY A 103 13.60 3.92 6.20
N HIS A 104 14.73 4.36 5.67
CA HIS A 104 15.83 4.91 6.47
C HIS A 104 16.70 5.84 5.62
N ASP A 105 17.31 6.84 6.25
CA ASP A 105 18.41 7.62 5.68
C ASP A 105 19.75 7.22 6.32
N ILE A 106 20.66 8.14 6.63
CA ILE A 106 21.91 7.82 7.35
C ILE A 106 21.69 7.78 8.88
N GLY A 107 20.63 8.40 9.41
CA GLY A 107 20.39 8.51 10.84
C GLY A 107 18.93 8.45 11.30
N VAL A 108 17.94 8.61 10.44
CA VAL A 108 16.51 8.68 10.76
C VAL A 108 15.78 7.48 10.15
N GLN A 109 14.94 6.86 10.97
CA GLN A 109 14.04 5.79 10.56
C GLN A 109 12.66 6.35 10.23
N TYR A 110 12.02 5.79 9.21
CA TYR A 110 10.69 6.16 8.75
C TYR A 110 9.80 4.93 8.81
N ASP A 111 8.62 5.05 9.43
CA ASP A 111 7.60 4.00 9.47
C ASP A 111 6.21 4.63 9.32
N GLY A 112 5.29 3.96 8.65
CA GLY A 112 3.96 4.50 8.48
C GLY A 112 3.06 3.67 7.59
N VAL A 113 2.00 4.34 7.11
CA VAL A 113 0.99 3.75 6.24
C VAL A 113 0.71 4.65 5.05
N TYR A 114 0.21 4.05 3.99
CA TYR A 114 -0.33 4.78 2.84
C TYR A 114 -1.64 4.17 2.38
N GLU A 115 -2.50 5.02 1.84
CA GLU A 115 -3.76 4.63 1.24
C GLU A 115 -4.05 5.44 -0.02
N PRO A 116 -4.82 4.90 -0.98
CA PRO A 116 -5.32 5.69 -2.10
C PRO A 116 -6.05 6.94 -1.61
N SER A 117 -5.74 8.09 -2.19
CA SER A 117 -6.35 9.35 -1.76
C SER A 117 -7.82 9.38 -2.12
N ALA A 118 -8.68 9.51 -1.11
CA ALA A 118 -10.13 9.63 -1.28
C ALA A 118 -10.53 10.91 -2.05
N ASN A 119 -9.67 11.93 -2.01
CA ASN A 119 -9.95 13.25 -2.56
C ASN A 119 -9.39 13.44 -3.99
N GLN A 120 -8.46 12.57 -4.42
CA GLN A 120 -7.79 12.72 -5.70
C GLN A 120 -7.35 11.38 -6.28
N SER A 121 -8.02 10.97 -7.36
CA SER A 121 -7.66 9.75 -8.08
C SER A 121 -6.23 9.83 -8.62
N GLY A 122 -5.48 8.74 -8.49
CA GLY A 122 -4.08 8.66 -8.92
C GLY A 122 -3.08 9.25 -7.93
N PHE A 123 -3.48 9.47 -6.67
CA PHE A 123 -2.60 9.89 -5.58
C PHE A 123 -2.72 8.94 -4.38
N LEU A 124 -1.68 8.93 -3.55
CA LEU A 124 -1.67 8.30 -2.23
C LEU A 124 -1.59 9.36 -1.15
N ASP A 125 -2.31 9.16 -0.05
CA ASP A 125 -2.13 9.88 1.20
C ASP A 125 -1.22 9.02 2.11
N LEU A 126 -0.06 9.57 2.51
CA LEU A 126 0.93 8.93 3.38
C LEU A 126 0.90 9.58 4.76
N CYS A 127 0.99 8.75 5.79
CA CYS A 127 1.25 9.18 7.15
C CYS A 127 2.51 8.47 7.66
N LEU A 128 3.56 9.25 7.97
CA LEU A 128 4.87 8.74 8.37
C LEU A 128 5.22 9.23 9.77
N ARG A 129 5.72 8.32 10.60
CA ARG A 129 6.45 8.61 11.83
C ARG A 129 7.94 8.54 11.55
N LEU A 130 8.65 9.62 11.89
CA LEU A 130 10.10 9.72 11.81
C LEU A 130 10.67 9.54 13.21
N ALA A 131 11.56 8.58 13.39
CA ALA A 131 12.29 8.35 14.62
C ALA A 131 13.73 8.85 14.48
N VAL A 132 14.07 9.88 15.25
CA VAL A 132 15.37 10.54 15.25
C VAL A 132 16.15 10.07 16.48
N PRO A 133 17.28 9.34 16.32
CA PRO A 133 18.16 8.97 17.41
C PRO A 133 18.83 10.17 18.06
N ALA A 134 19.34 9.98 19.28
CA ALA A 134 20.20 10.96 19.92
C ALA A 134 21.46 11.22 19.07
N GLY A 135 21.92 12.48 19.04
CA GLY A 135 23.12 12.87 18.30
C GLY A 135 22.90 13.20 16.82
N VAL A 136 21.69 13.04 16.28
CA VAL A 136 21.37 13.34 14.88
C VAL A 136 20.79 14.75 14.76
N ALA A 137 21.38 15.58 13.90
CA ALA A 137 20.85 16.89 13.51
C ALA A 137 19.93 16.77 12.29
N LEU A 138 18.99 17.70 12.14
CA LEU A 138 18.04 17.69 11.01
C LEU A 138 18.40 18.72 9.94
N VAL A 139 17.98 18.46 8.69
CA VAL A 139 18.18 19.36 7.53
C VAL A 139 17.44 20.70 7.65
N GLN A 140 16.45 20.78 8.55
CA GLN A 140 15.77 22.01 8.97
C GLN A 140 16.58 22.81 10.01
N GLY A 141 17.87 22.50 10.21
CA GLY A 141 18.74 23.25 11.13
C GLY A 141 18.50 22.97 12.61
N ILE A 142 17.71 21.95 12.95
CA ILE A 142 17.55 21.50 14.34
C ILE A 142 18.84 20.82 14.78
N PRO A 143 19.51 21.31 15.83
CA PRO A 143 20.76 20.73 16.30
C PRO A 143 20.52 19.34 16.89
N ALA A 144 21.59 18.54 16.93
CA ALA A 144 21.58 17.22 17.54
C ALA A 144 21.08 17.27 18.98
N GLN A 145 20.11 16.41 19.30
CA GLN A 145 19.52 16.32 20.64
C GLN A 145 20.17 15.20 21.47
N PRO A 146 20.25 15.33 22.81
CA PRO A 146 20.85 14.31 23.67
C PRO A 146 19.96 13.08 23.87
N ALA A 147 18.68 13.16 23.51
CA ALA A 147 17.72 12.06 23.61
C ALA A 147 17.04 11.82 22.26
N ALA A 148 16.66 10.57 22.01
CA ALA A 148 15.88 10.22 20.84
C ALA A 148 14.47 10.81 20.93
N TYR A 149 13.90 11.17 19.79
CA TYR A 149 12.54 11.68 19.68
C TYR A 149 11.88 11.22 18.38
N SER A 150 10.58 11.41 18.27
CA SER A 150 9.86 11.12 17.04
C SER A 150 8.80 12.17 16.74
N PHE A 151 8.49 12.35 15.47
CA PHE A 151 7.42 13.21 15.01
C PHE A 151 6.73 12.61 13.79
N GLU A 152 5.55 13.13 13.46
CA GLU A 152 4.75 12.66 12.35
C GLU A 152 4.69 13.70 11.23
N ILE A 153 4.58 13.22 10.00
CA ILE A 153 4.30 14.02 8.80
C ILE A 153 3.19 13.34 8.00
N ALA A 154 2.38 14.16 7.33
CA ALA A 154 1.40 13.70 6.36
C ALA A 154 1.73 14.31 4.99
N VAL A 155 1.77 13.50 3.94
CA VAL A 155 2.12 13.95 2.59
C VAL A 155 1.29 13.23 1.56
N ARG A 156 0.89 13.94 0.51
CA ARG A 156 0.23 13.36 -0.65
C ARG A 156 1.23 13.19 -1.78
N ILE A 157 1.31 12.00 -2.36
CA ILE A 157 2.23 11.68 -3.46
C ILE A 157 1.45 11.14 -4.66
N PRO A 158 1.92 11.31 -5.91
CA PRO A 158 1.30 10.65 -7.03
C PRO A 158 1.47 9.13 -6.91
N ALA A 159 0.46 8.41 -7.37
CA ALA A 159 0.44 6.94 -7.44
C ALA A 159 1.56 6.35 -8.28
N ARG A 160 2.20 7.15 -9.14
CA ARG A 160 3.21 6.70 -10.10
C ARG A 160 4.18 7.82 -10.44
N GLY A 161 5.38 7.40 -10.82
CA GLY A 161 6.40 8.29 -11.36
C GLY A 161 7.16 9.05 -10.29
N ASN A 162 7.77 10.14 -10.72
CA ASN A 162 8.58 11.00 -9.87
C ASN A 162 7.78 12.24 -9.47
N ALA A 163 8.06 12.78 -8.28
CA ALA A 163 7.37 13.94 -7.76
C ALA A 163 8.31 14.84 -6.99
N THR A 164 8.10 16.15 -7.11
CA THR A 164 8.65 17.12 -6.15
C THR A 164 7.52 17.53 -5.22
N LEU A 165 7.79 17.45 -3.92
CA LEU A 165 6.82 17.60 -2.84
C LEU A 165 7.35 18.66 -1.87
N GLU A 166 6.48 19.58 -1.46
CA GLU A 166 6.72 20.39 -0.28
C GLU A 166 6.12 19.65 0.91
N VAL A 167 6.95 19.32 1.90
CA VAL A 167 6.59 18.53 3.06
C VAL A 167 6.68 19.42 4.29
N GLU A 168 5.55 19.67 4.92
CA GLU A 168 5.48 20.37 6.20
C GLU A 168 5.88 19.43 7.33
N THR A 169 6.81 19.90 8.17
CA THR A 169 7.22 19.20 9.39
C THR A 169 7.04 20.11 10.59
N PRO A 170 6.99 19.57 11.83
CA PRO A 170 6.94 20.39 13.03
C PRO A 170 8.12 21.37 13.20
N TYR A 171 9.20 21.17 12.43
CA TYR A 171 10.43 21.96 12.47
C TYR A 171 10.60 22.86 11.25
N GLY A 172 9.59 22.94 10.38
CA GLY A 172 9.61 23.74 9.16
C GLY A 172 9.56 22.89 7.88
N PRO A 173 9.45 23.56 6.73
CA PRO A 173 9.25 22.89 5.45
C PRO A 173 10.52 22.20 4.95
N VAL A 174 10.32 21.12 4.20
CA VAL A 174 11.36 20.39 3.45
C VAL A 174 10.86 20.17 2.03
N VAL A 175 11.73 20.38 1.04
CA VAL A 175 11.44 20.00 -0.35
C VAL A 175 11.98 18.60 -0.58
N ALA A 176 11.13 17.68 -1.04
CA ALA A 176 11.48 16.29 -1.30
C ALA A 176 11.23 15.92 -2.77
N GLN A 177 12.20 15.27 -3.39
CA GLN A 177 12.10 14.66 -4.70
C GLN A 177 11.99 13.14 -4.54
N LEU A 178 10.82 12.61 -4.85
CA LEU A 178 10.53 11.19 -4.86
C LEU A 178 10.82 10.62 -6.25
N SER A 179 11.62 9.56 -6.32
CA SER A 179 11.91 8.83 -7.55
C SER A 179 11.65 7.33 -7.36
N PHE A 180 10.86 6.75 -8.26
CA PHE A 180 10.68 5.30 -8.28
C PHE A 180 11.97 4.62 -8.75
N LEU A 181 12.44 3.63 -7.98
CA LEU A 181 13.63 2.86 -8.33
C LEU A 181 13.26 1.56 -9.03
N ARG A 182 12.47 0.72 -8.36
CA ARG A 182 12.11 -0.62 -8.86
C ARG A 182 10.92 -1.21 -8.12
N PRO A 183 10.18 -2.13 -8.75
CA PRO A 183 9.16 -2.90 -8.04
C PRO A 183 9.83 -3.86 -7.04
N LEU A 184 9.07 -4.21 -6.01
CA LEU A 184 9.47 -5.30 -5.11
C LEU A 184 9.40 -6.64 -5.85
N PRO A 185 10.25 -7.61 -5.49
CA PRO A 185 10.11 -8.95 -6.03
C PRO A 185 8.73 -9.49 -5.67
N SER A 186 7.94 -9.92 -6.66
CA SER A 186 6.83 -10.82 -6.35
C SER A 186 7.45 -12.07 -5.73
N ALA A 187 6.89 -12.55 -4.61
CA ALA A 187 7.28 -13.85 -4.07
C ALA A 187 7.22 -14.85 -5.24
N LEU A 188 8.39 -15.38 -5.61
CA LEU A 188 8.51 -16.34 -6.71
C LEU A 188 7.49 -17.44 -6.47
N ALA A 189 6.61 -17.66 -7.45
CA ALA A 189 5.89 -18.91 -7.59
C ALA A 189 6.95 -20.01 -7.73
N ALA A 190 7.31 -20.61 -6.59
CA ALA A 190 8.12 -21.81 -6.48
C ALA A 190 7.19 -23.02 -6.42
#